data_AF-A0A0F9EDS6-F1
#
_entry.id   AF-A0A0F9EDS6-F1
#
_cell.length_a   1.000
_cell.length_b   1.000
_cell.length_c   1.000
_cell.angle_alpha   90.00
_cell.angle_beta   90.00
_cell.angle_gamma   90.00
#
_symmetry.space_group_name_H-M   'P 1'
#
loop_
_entity.id
_entity.type
_entity.pdbx_description
1 polymer ?
#
loop_
_entity_poly.entity_id
_entity_poly.type
_entity_poly.pdbx_seq_one_letter_code
_entity_poly.pdbx_strand_id
1 'polypeptide(L)'
;EFIKEAKKRSQRILRAKDYQLVKISSIVVANLELYSTERPMVGTIQELTWAHDVFYVPVLAICGKEENAYNTHPWIDECCSAKVETIEEAAKLIKTFFLDY
;
A
#
# COMPACT_ATOMS: atom_id res chain seq x y z
N GLU A 1 -0.52 2.77 -32.57
CA GLU A 1 -0.93 1.48 -31.97
C GLU A 1 0.18 0.87 -31.12
N PHE A 2 1.36 0.64 -31.71
CA PHE A 2 2.57 0.13 -31.05
C PHE A 2 2.93 0.78 -29.70
N ILE A 3 2.94 2.12 -29.59
CA ILE A 3 3.29 2.82 -28.34
C ILE A 3 2.31 2.50 -27.20
N LYS A 4 1.00 2.42 -27.51
CA LYS A 4 -0.03 2.08 -26.52
C LYS A 4 0.15 0.64 -26.02
N GLU A 5 0.47 -0.26 -26.92
CA GLU A 5 0.71 -1.66 -26.60
C GLU A 5 2.00 -1.89 -25.82
N ALA A 6 3.08 -1.19 -26.17
CA ALA A 6 4.33 -1.17 -25.42
C ALA A 6 4.12 -0.66 -23.98
N LYS A 7 3.36 0.42 -23.81
CA LYS A 7 2.99 0.94 -22.48
C LYS A 7 2.16 -0.06 -21.68
N LYS A 8 1.21 -0.75 -22.31
CA LYS A 8 0.41 -1.79 -21.65
C LYS A 8 1.27 -2.98 -21.21
N ARG A 9 2.23 -3.38 -22.05
CA ARG A 9 3.17 -4.46 -21.73
C ARG A 9 4.10 -4.08 -20.57
N SER A 10 4.63 -2.85 -20.55
CA SER A 10 5.47 -2.39 -19.44
C SER A 10 4.67 -2.32 -18.14
N GLN A 11 3.43 -1.82 -18.15
CA GLN A 11 2.55 -1.80 -16.98
C GLN A 11 2.25 -3.21 -16.43
N ARG A 12 2.08 -4.22 -17.30
CA ARG A 12 1.90 -5.61 -16.85
C ARG A 12 3.14 -6.16 -16.15
N ILE A 13 4.33 -5.84 -16.66
CA ILE A 13 5.59 -6.25 -16.03
C ILE A 13 5.76 -5.56 -14.68
N LEU A 14 5.43 -4.27 -14.58
CA LEU A 14 5.47 -3.53 -13.31
C LEU A 14 4.53 -4.16 -12.28
N ARG A 15 3.27 -4.42 -12.65
CA ARG A 15 2.32 -5.09 -11.75
C ARG A 15 2.83 -6.46 -11.26
N ALA A 16 3.44 -7.25 -12.15
CA ALA A 16 3.99 -8.55 -11.77
C ALA A 16 5.19 -8.41 -10.81
N LYS A 17 6.01 -7.37 -11.00
CA LYS A 17 7.10 -7.02 -10.09
C LYS A 17 6.55 -6.59 -8.72
N ASP A 18 5.57 -5.69 -8.69
CA ASP A 18 4.97 -5.17 -7.44
C ASP A 18 4.35 -6.32 -6.64
N TYR A 19 3.66 -7.26 -7.30
CA TYR A 19 3.17 -8.49 -6.68
C TYR A 19 4.28 -9.32 -6.01
N GLN A 20 5.43 -9.49 -6.68
CA GLN A 20 6.57 -10.20 -6.06
C GLN A 20 7.16 -9.41 -4.90
N LEU A 21 7.21 -8.08 -4.98
CA LEU A 21 7.72 -7.24 -3.89
C LEU A 21 6.83 -7.33 -2.65
N VAL A 22 5.51 -7.33 -2.80
CA VAL A 22 4.58 -7.55 -1.68
C VAL A 22 4.73 -8.97 -1.14
N LYS A 23 4.89 -9.98 -2.01
CA LYS A 23 5.04 -11.37 -1.60
C LYS A 23 6.27 -11.61 -0.70
N ILE A 24 7.38 -10.92 -0.98
CA ILE A 24 8.65 -11.14 -0.28
C ILE A 24 8.88 -10.14 0.86
N SER A 25 8.00 -9.16 1.05
CA SER A 25 8.14 -8.17 2.12
C SER A 25 7.72 -8.76 3.47
N SER A 26 8.34 -8.29 4.54
CA SER A 26 7.95 -8.64 5.92
C SER A 26 6.86 -7.70 6.46
N ILE A 27 6.74 -6.52 5.86
CA ILE A 27 5.75 -5.49 6.17
C ILE A 27 5.51 -4.65 4.92
N VAL A 28 4.29 -4.16 4.74
CA VAL A 28 3.95 -3.16 3.73
C VAL A 28 3.66 -1.83 4.41
N VAL A 29 4.23 -0.75 3.89
CA VAL A 29 3.91 0.62 4.32
C VAL A 29 3.13 1.30 3.20
N ALA A 30 1.87 1.63 3.46
CA ALA A 30 0.97 2.23 2.47
C ALA A 30 0.72 3.69 2.82
N ASN A 31 1.08 4.61 1.92
CA ASN A 31 0.75 6.02 2.10
C ASN A 31 -0.62 6.34 1.49
N LEU A 32 -1.64 6.42 2.35
CA LEU A 32 -3.02 6.72 1.99
C LEU A 32 -3.35 8.22 2.06
N GLU A 33 -2.45 9.03 2.61
CA GLU A 33 -2.56 10.49 2.64
C GLU A 33 -2.46 11.09 1.22
N LEU A 34 -1.72 10.44 0.32
CA LEU A 34 -1.51 10.89 -1.07
C LEU A 34 -2.74 10.71 -1.98
N TYR A 35 -3.91 10.41 -1.41
CA TYR A 35 -5.14 10.24 -2.14
C TYR A 35 -5.52 11.48 -2.96
N SER A 36 -6.01 11.26 -4.18
CA SER A 36 -6.69 12.27 -5.00
C SER A 36 -7.88 11.65 -5.73
N THR A 37 -9.02 12.37 -5.76
CA THR A 37 -10.21 11.99 -6.55
C THR A 37 -9.93 11.89 -8.04
N GLU A 38 -9.00 12.69 -8.56
CA GLU A 38 -8.60 12.68 -9.97
C GLU A 38 -7.67 11.50 -10.31
N ARG A 39 -7.02 10.94 -9.31
CA ARG A 39 -6.03 9.86 -9.45
C ARG A 39 -6.30 8.78 -8.40
N PRO A 40 -7.36 7.97 -8.60
CA PRO A 40 -7.68 6.91 -7.67
C PRO A 40 -6.50 5.93 -7.55
N MET A 41 -6.19 5.54 -6.32
CA MET A 41 -5.01 4.72 -5.99
C MET A 41 -5.31 3.23 -6.21
N VAL A 42 -5.81 2.87 -7.40
CA VAL A 42 -6.27 1.51 -7.72
C VAL A 42 -5.14 0.48 -7.56
N GLY A 43 -3.90 0.86 -7.89
CA GLY A 43 -2.73 0.02 -7.67
C GLY A 43 -2.51 -0.29 -6.19
N THR A 44 -2.48 0.76 -5.36
CA THR A 44 -2.35 0.63 -3.90
C THR A 44 -3.45 -0.23 -3.30
N ILE A 45 -4.72 -0.04 -3.70
CA ILE A 45 -5.84 -0.87 -3.22
C ILE A 45 -5.59 -2.35 -3.54
N GLN A 46 -5.16 -2.65 -4.77
CA GLN A 46 -4.86 -4.03 -5.16
C GLN A 46 -3.68 -4.62 -4.36
N GLU A 47 -2.65 -3.83 -4.07
CA GLU A 47 -1.51 -4.25 -3.25
C GLU A 47 -1.91 -4.50 -1.79
N LEU A 48 -2.81 -3.69 -1.23
CA LEU A 48 -3.37 -3.89 0.12
C LEU A 48 -4.09 -5.24 0.22
N THR A 49 -4.93 -5.56 -0.75
CA THR A 49 -5.63 -6.85 -0.79
C THR A 49 -4.65 -8.02 -0.90
N TRP A 50 -3.59 -7.90 -1.70
CA TRP A 50 -2.56 -8.95 -1.75
C TRP A 50 -1.84 -9.13 -0.42
N ALA A 51 -1.45 -8.02 0.22
CA ALA A 51 -0.78 -8.06 1.52
C ALA A 51 -1.68 -8.74 2.57
N HIS A 52 -2.93 -8.31 2.68
CA HIS A 52 -3.86 -8.81 3.70
C HIS A 52 -4.37 -10.24 3.41
N ASP A 53 -5.01 -10.46 2.25
CA ASP A 53 -5.77 -11.70 2.00
C ASP A 53 -4.92 -12.85 1.45
N VAL A 54 -3.86 -12.54 0.70
CA VAL A 54 -3.10 -13.55 -0.05
C VAL A 54 -1.82 -13.94 0.68
N PHE A 55 -1.10 -12.95 1.20
CA PHE A 55 0.22 -13.17 1.79
C PHE A 55 0.26 -13.02 3.31
N TYR A 56 -0.82 -12.52 3.92
CA TYR A 56 -0.91 -12.27 5.36
C TYR A 56 0.26 -11.42 5.88
N VAL A 57 0.70 -10.45 5.06
CA VAL A 57 1.75 -9.49 5.39
C VAL A 57 1.11 -8.30 6.10
N PRO A 58 1.61 -7.89 7.28
CA PRO A 58 1.04 -6.76 8.00
C PRO A 58 1.19 -5.47 7.19
N VAL A 59 0.15 -4.63 7.25
CA VAL A 59 0.11 -3.34 6.58
C VAL A 59 0.11 -2.23 7.63
N LEU A 60 1.06 -1.30 7.50
CA LEU A 60 1.09 -0.05 8.24
C LEU A 60 0.70 1.10 7.30
N ALA A 61 -0.45 1.70 7.55
CA ALA A 61 -0.97 2.79 6.73
C ALA A 61 -0.62 4.17 7.31
N ILE A 62 -0.14 5.07 6.46
CA ILE A 62 0.03 6.49 6.76
C ILE A 62 -1.21 7.20 6.25
N CYS A 63 -2.04 7.70 7.16
CA CYS A 63 -3.36 8.22 6.87
C CYS A 63 -3.44 9.75 6.86
N GLY A 64 -2.39 10.44 7.31
CA GLY A 64 -2.44 11.87 7.59
C GLY A 64 -3.34 12.19 8.78
N LYS A 65 -3.58 13.48 9.00
CA LYS A 65 -4.43 13.99 10.09
C LYS A 65 -5.91 14.06 9.74
N GLU A 66 -6.22 14.20 8.45
CA GLU A 66 -7.57 14.40 7.97
C GLU A 66 -8.18 13.10 7.47
N GLU A 67 -9.45 12.88 7.78
CA GLU A 67 -10.22 11.77 7.22
C GLU A 67 -10.42 11.94 5.71
N ASN A 68 -10.34 10.83 4.99
CA ASN A 68 -10.56 10.78 3.55
C ASN A 68 -11.19 9.44 3.14
N ALA A 69 -11.60 9.37 1.88
CA ALA A 69 -12.30 8.22 1.32
C ALA A 69 -11.47 6.92 1.31
N TYR A 70 -10.17 6.97 1.61
CA TYR A 70 -9.29 5.81 1.61
C TYR A 70 -8.89 5.40 3.03
N ASN A 71 -8.71 6.34 3.96
CA ASN A 71 -8.37 6.02 5.34
C ASN A 71 -9.61 5.68 6.22
N THR A 72 -10.83 5.95 5.77
CA THR A 72 -12.08 5.61 6.48
C THR A 72 -12.88 4.47 5.82
N HIS A 73 -12.50 4.06 4.61
CA HIS A 73 -13.28 3.04 3.89
C HIS A 73 -13.12 1.67 4.55
N PRO A 74 -14.21 0.95 4.89
CA PRO A 74 -14.14 -0.29 5.65
C PRO A 74 -13.23 -1.36 5.03
N TRP A 75 -13.25 -1.49 3.69
CA TRP A 75 -12.42 -2.47 2.98
C TRP A 75 -10.92 -2.13 3.02
N ILE A 76 -10.57 -0.84 3.12
CA ILE A 76 -9.18 -0.43 3.24
C ILE A 76 -8.74 -0.53 4.69
N ASP A 77 -9.60 -0.12 5.63
CA ASP A 77 -9.38 -0.24 7.07
C ASP A 77 -9.12 -1.70 7.48
N GLU A 78 -9.92 -2.64 6.98
CA GLU A 78 -9.75 -4.07 7.22
C GLU A 78 -8.40 -4.60 6.74
N CYS A 79 -7.86 -4.05 5.63
CA CYS A 79 -6.53 -4.43 5.15
C CYS A 79 -5.38 -3.86 6.01
N CYS A 80 -5.64 -2.89 6.88
CA CYS A 80 -4.62 -2.18 7.66
C CYS A 80 -4.45 -2.80 9.04
N SER A 81 -3.25 -3.30 9.36
CA SER A 81 -2.92 -3.80 10.70
C SER A 81 -2.71 -2.68 11.71
N ALA A 82 -2.24 -1.52 11.24
CA ALA A 82 -2.07 -0.31 12.03
C ALA A 82 -2.15 0.95 11.15
N LYS A 83 -2.47 2.08 11.77
CA LYS A 83 -2.55 3.40 11.13
C LYS A 83 -1.74 4.42 11.92
N VAL A 84 -1.08 5.32 11.20
CA VAL A 84 -0.30 6.44 11.75
C VAL A 84 -0.56 7.71 10.96
N GLU A 85 -0.23 8.86 11.53
CA GLU A 85 -0.43 10.15 10.86
C GLU A 85 0.75 10.52 9.98
N THR A 86 1.97 10.10 10.33
CA THR A 86 3.21 10.57 9.70
C THR A 86 4.17 9.45 9.29
N ILE A 87 5.09 9.77 8.38
CA ILE A 87 6.18 8.87 7.97
C ILE A 87 7.11 8.57 9.15
N GLU A 88 7.36 9.55 10.01
CA GLU A 88 8.22 9.45 11.18
C GLU A 88 7.65 8.45 12.21
N GLU A 89 6.34 8.50 12.43
CA GLU A 89 5.64 7.52 13.26
C GLU A 89 5.71 6.12 12.67
N ALA A 90 5.53 5.99 11.36
CA ALA A 90 5.65 4.71 10.67
C ALA A 90 7.05 4.11 10.87
N ALA A 91 8.09 4.92 10.64
CA ALA A 91 9.48 4.51 10.82
C ALA A 91 9.77 4.09 12.27
N LYS A 92 9.23 4.82 13.26
CA LYS A 92 9.37 4.49 14.67
C LYS A 92 8.73 3.15 15.03
N LEU A 93 7.52 2.88 14.54
CA LEU A 93 6.85 1.59 14.77
C LEU A 93 7.62 0.43 14.14
N ILE A 94 8.04 0.59 12.88
CA ILE A 94 8.82 -0.44 12.18
C ILE A 94 10.10 -0.75 12.94
N LYS A 95 10.84 0.29 13.34
CA LYS A 95 12.06 0.10 14.13
C LYS A 95 11.78 -0.68 15.42
N THR A 96 10.74 -0.31 16.14
CA THR A 96 10.39 -0.90 17.44
C THR A 96 9.97 -2.37 17.33
N PHE A 97 9.20 -2.74 16.31
CA PHE A 97 8.58 -4.07 16.21
C PHE A 97 9.27 -5.03 15.25
N PHE A 98 10.06 -4.53 14.28
CA PHE A 98 10.65 -5.36 13.23
C PHE A 98 12.18 -5.32 13.19
N LEU A 99 12.85 -4.34 13.82
CA LEU A 99 14.31 -4.20 13.76
C LEU A 99 15.00 -4.33 15.11
N ASP A 100 14.44 -3.74 16.17
CA ASP A 100 15.04 -3.73 17.50
C ASP A 100 14.61 -4.94 18.37
N TYR A 101 13.97 -5.94 17.76
CA TYR A 101 13.46 -7.15 18.42
C TYR A 101 14.47 -8.31 18.35
#